data_AF-A0A7C6YAB7-F1
#
_entry.id   AF-A0A7C6YAB7-F1
#
_cell.length_a   1.000
_cell.length_b   1.000
_cell.length_c   1.000
_cell.angle_alpha   90.00
_cell.angle_beta   90.00
_cell.angle_gamma   90.00
#
_symmetry.space_group_name_H-M   'P 1'
#
loop_
_entity.id
_entity.type
_entity.pdbx_description
1 polymer ?
#
loop_
_entity_poly.entity_id
_entity_poly.type
_entity_poly.pdbx_seq_one_letter_code
_entity_poly.pdbx_strand_id
1 'polypeptide(L)'
;MKAVFLDLWNALKKSSPQKKIVLSIILLLYIFVLAITNIKVNYQIITPGSINYTVATDTDSKDYWVVKIKEDNVAGNINTVGVYSHKQITYFQYLIAKLSPWIDISEFNPKKDLSEEEEIIRGMLMKDYSITDALIVAYEAAAKKNPEIKIAYSFQGLVVTAVAKNSESGLLPGDIIKRIDGQ
;
A
#
# COMPACT_ATOMS: atom_id res chain seq x y z
N MET A 1 34.35 -26.31 -0.12
CA MET A 1 34.35 -25.00 0.57
C MET A 1 35.68 -24.66 1.24
N LYS A 2 36.23 -25.46 2.18
CA LYS A 2 37.52 -25.15 2.84
C LYS A 2 38.70 -24.96 1.88
N ALA A 3 38.84 -25.81 0.86
CA ALA A 3 39.93 -25.71 -0.13
C ALA A 3 39.88 -24.41 -0.94
N VAL A 4 38.69 -23.97 -1.35
CA VAL A 4 38.48 -22.71 -2.09
C VAL A 4 38.84 -21.50 -1.22
N PHE A 5 38.50 -21.54 0.07
CA PHE A 5 38.81 -20.46 1.01
C PHE A 5 40.32 -20.34 1.27
N LEU A 6 41.00 -21.48 1.43
CA LEU A 6 42.45 -21.56 1.58
C LEU A 6 43.17 -21.04 0.33
N ASP A 7 42.66 -21.38 -0.86
CA ASP A 7 43.26 -20.94 -2.12
C ASP A 7 43.10 -19.42 -2.34
N LEU A 8 41.90 -18.88 -2.06
CA LEU A 8 41.64 -17.44 -2.06
C LEU A 8 42.55 -16.69 -1.07
N TRP A 9 42.72 -17.23 0.14
CA TRP A 9 43.59 -16.63 1.16
C TRP A 9 45.06 -16.63 0.74
N ASN A 10 45.53 -17.72 0.14
CA ASN A 10 46.90 -17.83 -0.35
C ASN A 10 47.17 -16.91 -1.55
N ALA A 11 46.20 -16.80 -2.47
CA ALA A 11 46.24 -15.86 -3.59
C ALA A 11 46.27 -14.40 -3.10
N LEU A 12 45.47 -14.08 -2.08
CA LEU A 12 45.46 -12.76 -1.44
C LEU A 12 46.83 -12.44 -0.83
N LYS A 13 47.41 -13.37 -0.07
CA LYS A 13 48.70 -13.18 0.59
C LYS A 13 49.82 -12.89 -0.41
N LYS A 14 49.83 -13.59 -1.55
CA LYS A 14 50.81 -13.46 -2.64
C LYS A 14 50.59 -12.24 -3.55
N SER A 15 49.45 -11.56 -3.45
CA SER A 15 49.13 -10.40 -4.30
C SER A 15 49.91 -9.13 -3.92
N SER A 16 50.06 -8.21 -4.89
CA SER A 16 50.75 -6.93 -4.69
C SER A 16 49.98 -6.01 -3.72
N PRO A 17 50.65 -5.08 -3.02
CA PRO A 17 50.01 -4.18 -2.06
C PRO A 17 48.84 -3.38 -2.64
N GLN A 18 48.96 -2.92 -3.90
CA GLN A 18 47.91 -2.19 -4.61
C GLN A 18 46.64 -3.04 -4.79
N LYS A 19 46.78 -4.31 -5.18
CA LYS A 19 45.63 -5.22 -5.35
C LYS A 19 44.92 -5.48 -4.01
N LYS A 20 45.69 -5.58 -2.91
CA LYS A 20 45.13 -5.72 -1.56
C LYS A 20 44.31 -4.49 -1.17
N ILE A 21 44.83 -3.30 -1.39
CA ILE A 21 44.12 -2.03 -1.11
C ILE A 21 42.82 -1.95 -1.92
N VAL A 22 42.88 -2.21 -3.23
CA VAL A 22 41.70 -2.20 -4.10
C VAL A 22 40.66 -3.22 -3.64
N LEU A 23 41.07 -4.45 -3.33
CA LEU A 23 40.15 -5.46 -2.82
C LEU A 23 39.53 -5.05 -1.48
N SER A 24 40.31 -4.49 -0.55
CA SER A 24 39.80 -4.00 0.73
C SER A 24 38.76 -2.88 0.53
N ILE A 25 38.98 -1.96 -0.41
CA ILE A 25 38.02 -0.90 -0.75
C ILE A 25 36.73 -1.51 -1.32
N ILE A 26 36.83 -2.45 -2.27
CA ILE A 26 35.66 -3.13 -2.85
C ILE A 26 34.88 -3.89 -1.77
N LEU A 27 35.58 -4.59 -0.87
CA LEU A 27 34.96 -5.34 0.20
C LEU A 27 34.27 -4.42 1.23
N LEU A 28 34.88 -3.27 1.54
CA LEU A 28 34.27 -2.27 2.40
C LEU A 28 33.03 -1.63 1.75
N LEU A 29 33.09 -1.29 0.46
CA LEU A 29 31.93 -0.83 -0.29
C LEU A 29 30.81 -1.88 -0.32
N TYR A 30 31.17 -3.15 -0.50
CA TYR A 30 30.21 -4.24 -0.47
C TYR A 30 29.53 -4.38 0.89
N ILE A 31 30.29 -4.34 1.99
CA ILE A 31 29.73 -4.35 3.35
C ILE A 31 28.85 -3.12 3.58
N PHE A 32 29.24 -1.95 3.10
CA PHE A 32 28.45 -0.73 3.20
C PHE A 32 27.11 -0.87 2.46
N VAL A 33 27.12 -1.37 1.22
CA VAL A 33 25.89 -1.64 0.45
C VAL A 33 25.00 -2.64 1.19
N LEU A 34 25.58 -3.72 1.73
CA LEU A 34 24.81 -4.67 2.55
C LEU A 34 24.20 -4.01 3.79
N ALA A 35 24.94 -3.14 4.47
CA ALA A 35 24.44 -2.42 5.64
C ALA A 35 23.24 -1.53 5.27
N ILE A 36 23.34 -0.67 4.24
CA ILE A 36 22.25 0.24 3.87
C ILE A 36 21.01 -0.49 3.32
N THR A 37 21.20 -1.66 2.70
CA THR A 37 20.10 -2.46 2.14
C THR A 37 19.40 -3.34 3.18
N ASN A 38 20.01 -3.61 4.33
CA ASN A 38 19.43 -4.47 5.38
C ASN A 38 19.00 -3.70 6.63
N ILE A 39 19.67 -2.60 6.97
CA ILE A 39 19.31 -1.79 8.15
C ILE A 39 17.99 -1.08 7.86
N LYS A 40 16.96 -1.41 8.63
CA LYS A 40 15.64 -0.77 8.59
C LYS A 40 15.61 0.50 9.42
N VAL A 41 14.83 1.48 8.97
CA VAL A 41 14.58 2.74 9.68
C VAL A 41 13.09 2.91 9.98
N ASN A 42 12.77 3.72 10.99
CA ASN A 42 11.41 4.01 11.42
C ASN A 42 10.74 5.08 10.54
N TYR A 43 10.74 4.83 9.24
CA TYR A 43 10.01 5.61 8.24
C TYR A 43 9.11 4.68 7.45
N GLN A 44 8.03 5.25 6.94
CA GLN A 44 7.18 4.64 5.93
C GLN A 44 7.22 5.48 4.66
N ILE A 45 7.01 4.81 3.53
CA ILE A 45 6.89 5.47 2.23
C ILE A 45 5.58 5.08 1.58
N ILE A 46 4.96 6.04 0.93
CA ILE A 46 3.77 5.83 0.11
C ILE A 46 4.17 6.10 -1.33
N THR A 47 3.97 5.09 -2.18
CA THR A 47 4.28 5.16 -3.60
C THR A 47 3.00 5.06 -4.44
N PRO A 48 2.98 5.67 -5.64
CA PRO A 48 1.86 5.50 -6.56
C PRO A 48 1.70 4.03 -6.92
N GLY A 49 0.46 3.54 -6.84
CA GLY A 49 0.11 2.17 -7.21
C GLY A 49 -0.51 2.09 -8.59
N SER A 50 -1.44 1.15 -8.75
CA SER A 50 -2.15 0.92 -10.01
C SER A 50 -3.47 1.67 -10.08
N ILE A 51 -3.90 1.97 -11.30
CA ILE A 51 -5.29 2.35 -11.58
C ILE A 51 -6.03 1.06 -11.92
N ASN A 52 -7.08 0.74 -11.17
CA ASN A 52 -7.88 -0.46 -11.38
C ASN A 52 -9.28 -0.08 -11.88
N TYR A 53 -9.71 -0.79 -12.91
CA TYR A 53 -11.07 -0.70 -13.45
C TYR A 53 -12.00 -1.65 -12.69
N THR A 54 -13.02 -1.12 -12.04
CA THR A 54 -13.86 -1.87 -11.11
C THR A 54 -15.27 -2.13 -11.62
N VAL A 55 -15.54 -1.95 -12.91
CA VAL A 55 -16.85 -2.28 -13.51
C VAL A 55 -16.70 -3.54 -14.35
N ALA A 56 -17.72 -4.40 -14.35
CA ALA A 56 -17.80 -5.56 -15.20
C ALA A 56 -19.25 -5.78 -15.64
N THR A 57 -19.45 -6.20 -16.89
CA THR A 57 -20.74 -6.69 -17.39
C THR A 57 -20.85 -8.20 -17.17
N ASP A 58 -22.04 -8.77 -17.36
CA ASP A 58 -22.25 -10.22 -17.27
C ASP A 58 -21.44 -11.03 -18.31
N THR A 59 -20.92 -10.35 -19.34
CA THR A 59 -20.03 -10.91 -20.37
C THR A 59 -18.54 -10.89 -19.99
N ASP A 60 -18.15 -10.14 -18.96
CA ASP A 60 -16.77 -10.05 -18.49
C ASP A 60 -16.44 -11.16 -17.49
N SER A 61 -15.29 -11.82 -17.65
CA SER A 61 -14.81 -12.90 -16.77
C SER A 61 -14.28 -12.43 -15.40
N LYS A 62 -14.54 -11.17 -15.02
CA LYS A 62 -14.08 -10.60 -13.76
C LYS A 62 -15.10 -10.89 -12.66
N ASP A 63 -14.82 -11.90 -11.85
CA ASP A 63 -15.74 -12.31 -10.78
C ASP A 63 -15.47 -11.67 -9.42
N TYR A 64 -14.30 -11.09 -9.20
CA TYR A 64 -13.87 -10.59 -7.88
C TYR A 64 -13.64 -9.07 -7.88
N TRP A 65 -14.20 -8.39 -6.86
CA TRP A 65 -14.02 -6.96 -6.56
C TRP A 65 -14.39 -5.99 -7.69
N VAL A 66 -15.48 -6.29 -8.39
CA VAL A 66 -16.07 -5.44 -9.44
C VAL A 66 -17.55 -5.20 -9.19
N VAL A 67 -18.04 -4.04 -9.61
CA VAL A 67 -19.46 -3.73 -9.69
C VAL A 67 -20.00 -4.42 -10.93
N LYS A 68 -20.84 -5.44 -10.73
CA LYS A 68 -21.50 -6.18 -11.81
C LYS A 68 -22.73 -5.42 -12.30
N ILE A 69 -22.77 -5.17 -13.60
CA ILE A 69 -23.91 -4.57 -14.30
C ILE A 69 -24.62 -5.68 -15.06
N LYS A 70 -25.90 -5.91 -14.74
CA LYS A 70 -26.75 -6.97 -15.31
C LYS A 70 -27.23 -6.70 -16.74
N GLU A 71 -26.54 -5.83 -17.47
CA GLU A 71 -26.94 -5.38 -18.80
C GLU A 71 -25.78 -5.55 -19.77
N ASP A 72 -26.10 -5.92 -21.01
CA ASP A 72 -25.14 -6.05 -22.12
C ASP A 72 -24.72 -4.68 -22.72
N ASN A 73 -25.18 -3.59 -22.11
CA ASN A 73 -24.83 -2.24 -22.51
C ASN A 73 -23.36 -1.91 -22.19
N VAL A 74 -22.78 -0.97 -22.93
CA VAL A 74 -21.41 -0.51 -22.67
C VAL A 74 -21.33 0.07 -21.26
N ALA A 75 -20.63 -0.65 -20.38
CA ALA A 75 -20.40 -0.21 -19.02
C ALA A 75 -19.65 1.14 -19.00
N GLY A 76 -20.13 2.05 -18.15
CA GLY A 76 -19.38 3.26 -17.80
C GLY A 76 -18.17 2.92 -16.94
N ASN A 77 -17.32 3.93 -16.68
CA ASN A 77 -16.04 3.69 -16.00
C ASN A 77 -16.10 4.09 -14.51
N ILE A 78 -15.83 3.13 -13.62
CA ILE A 78 -15.45 3.39 -12.23
C ILE A 78 -13.99 2.97 -12.09
N ASN A 79 -13.13 3.97 -11.85
CA ASN A 79 -11.69 3.78 -11.68
C ASN A 79 -11.33 3.98 -10.22
N THR A 80 -10.51 3.08 -9.68
CA THR A 80 -9.91 3.23 -8.36
C THR A 80 -8.41 3.42 -8.51
N VAL A 81 -7.83 4.34 -7.73
CA VAL A 81 -6.39 4.57 -7.70
C VAL A 81 -5.84 3.94 -6.43
N GLY A 82 -4.93 2.99 -6.59
CA GLY A 82 -4.20 2.36 -5.50
C GLY A 82 -2.92 3.12 -5.18
N VAL A 83 -2.49 3.03 -3.93
CA VAL A 83 -1.16 3.43 -3.46
C VAL A 83 -0.55 2.27 -2.68
N TYR A 84 0.77 2.15 -2.70
CA TYR A 84 1.47 1.15 -1.90
C TYR A 84 2.11 1.82 -0.70
N SER A 85 1.80 1.31 0.49
CA SER A 85 2.42 1.71 1.75
C SER A 85 3.48 0.68 2.12
N HIS A 86 4.72 1.14 2.36
CA HIS A 86 5.79 0.28 2.87
C HIS A 86 6.25 0.80 4.23
N LYS A 87 6.10 -0.04 5.26
CA LYS A 87 6.51 0.25 6.64
C LYS A 87 7.90 -0.27 6.94
N GLN A 88 8.62 0.41 7.82
CA GLN A 88 9.97 0.04 8.25
C GLN A 88 10.90 -0.28 7.07
N ILE A 89 11.02 0.70 6.18
CA ILE A 89 11.85 0.58 4.99
C ILE A 89 13.34 0.55 5.32
N THR A 90 14.15 0.04 4.40
CA THR A 90 15.61 0.02 4.51
C THR A 90 16.19 1.42 4.35
N TYR A 91 17.38 1.67 4.89
CA TYR A 91 18.05 2.95 4.72
C TYR A 91 18.27 3.30 3.24
N PHE A 92 18.55 2.29 2.41
CA PHE A 92 18.65 2.43 0.96
C PHE A 92 17.32 2.90 0.33
N GLN A 93 16.21 2.26 0.69
CA GLN A 93 14.87 2.66 0.22
C GLN A 93 14.56 4.11 0.65
N TYR A 94 14.96 4.51 1.85
CA TYR A 94 14.75 5.87 2.36
C TYR A 94 15.52 6.91 1.55
N LEU A 95 16.78 6.61 1.22
CA LEU A 95 17.60 7.48 0.37
C LEU A 95 17.02 7.59 -1.04
N ILE A 96 16.58 6.48 -1.66
CA ILE A 96 15.94 6.51 -2.98
C ILE A 96 14.64 7.31 -2.94
N ALA A 97 13.81 7.10 -1.92
CA ALA A 97 12.53 7.77 -1.78
C ALA A 97 12.70 9.30 -1.79
N LYS A 98 13.72 9.83 -1.10
CA LYS A 98 14.02 11.27 -1.07
C LYS A 98 14.38 11.88 -2.43
N LEU A 99 14.79 11.07 -3.40
CA LEU A 99 15.14 11.54 -4.73
C LEU A 99 13.93 11.69 -5.66
N SER A 100 12.77 11.14 -5.28
CA SER A 100 11.56 11.17 -6.10
C SER A 100 10.53 12.15 -5.53
N PRO A 101 9.99 13.08 -6.35
CA PRO A 101 8.89 13.95 -5.91
C PRO A 101 7.55 13.22 -5.81
N TRP A 102 7.46 11.98 -6.30
CA TRP A 102 6.22 11.20 -6.34
C TRP A 102 6.07 10.25 -5.15
N ILE A 103 7.04 10.26 -4.22
CA ILE A 103 7.04 9.38 -3.06
C ILE A 103 6.84 10.24 -1.82
N ASP A 104 5.80 9.95 -1.06
CA ASP A 104 5.60 10.57 0.24
C ASP A 104 6.38 9.78 1.31
N ILE A 105 7.02 10.50 2.23
CA ILE A 105 7.86 9.93 3.28
C ILE A 105 7.38 10.49 4.61
N SER A 106 6.99 9.59 5.51
CA SER A 106 6.54 9.96 6.85
C SER A 106 7.22 9.11 7.91
N GLU A 107 7.30 9.65 9.13
CA GLU A 107 7.78 8.90 10.28
C GLU A 107 6.82 7.76 10.60
N PHE A 108 7.38 6.59 10.94
CA PHE A 108 6.60 5.42 11.34
C PHE A 108 6.90 5.09 12.80
N ASN A 109 5.86 5.06 13.62
CA ASN A 109 5.92 4.66 15.01
C ASN A 109 5.22 3.30 15.22
N PRO A 110 5.97 2.19 15.34
CA PRO A 110 5.40 0.86 15.50
C PRO A 110 4.44 0.70 16.70
N LYS A 111 4.56 1.56 17.72
CA LYS A 111 3.73 1.52 18.93
C LYS A 111 2.40 2.25 18.76
N LYS A 112 2.30 3.21 17.86
CA LYS A 112 1.10 4.05 17.65
C LYS A 112 0.40 3.74 16.35
N ASP A 113 1.17 3.47 15.31
CA ASP A 113 0.65 3.25 13.98
C ASP A 113 0.11 1.82 13.82
N LEU A 114 -0.79 1.69 12.86
CA LEU A 114 -1.41 0.42 12.49
C LEU A 114 -0.34 -0.60 12.08
N SER A 115 -0.62 -1.88 12.26
CA SER A 115 0.13 -2.98 11.65
C SER A 115 -0.09 -3.02 10.13
N GLU A 116 0.66 -3.85 9.43
CA GLU A 116 0.46 -4.08 7.99
C GLU A 116 -0.91 -4.71 7.72
N GLU A 117 -1.32 -5.69 8.52
CA GLU A 117 -2.61 -6.36 8.43
C GLU A 117 -3.78 -5.38 8.67
N GLU A 118 -3.67 -4.54 9.69
CA GLU A 118 -4.67 -3.50 9.99
C GLU A 118 -4.80 -2.47 8.85
N GLU A 119 -3.68 -2.13 8.20
CA GLU A 119 -3.71 -1.25 7.02
C GLU A 119 -4.35 -1.91 5.81
N ILE A 120 -4.14 -3.20 5.60
CA ILE A 120 -4.80 -3.96 4.52
C ILE A 120 -6.31 -3.95 4.74
N ILE A 121 -6.78 -4.25 5.95
CA ILE A 121 -8.21 -4.22 6.30
C ILE A 121 -8.79 -2.82 6.07
N ARG A 122 -8.11 -1.79 6.59
CA ARG A 122 -8.50 -0.40 6.38
C ARG A 122 -8.59 -0.06 4.89
N GLY A 123 -7.59 -0.46 4.11
CA GLY A 123 -7.54 -0.21 2.66
C GLY A 123 -8.70 -0.86 1.91
N MET A 124 -9.06 -2.09 2.27
CA MET A 124 -10.24 -2.77 1.71
C MET A 124 -11.53 -2.03 2.04
N LEU A 125 -11.75 -1.67 3.31
CA LEU A 125 -12.94 -0.93 3.74
C LEU A 125 -13.05 0.43 3.04
N MET A 126 -11.95 1.16 2.93
CA MET A 126 -11.92 2.46 2.24
C MET A 126 -12.19 2.34 0.74
N LYS A 127 -11.71 1.26 0.11
CA LYS A 127 -12.00 0.97 -1.30
C LYS A 127 -13.49 0.72 -1.52
N ASP A 128 -14.11 -0.11 -0.70
CA ASP A 128 -15.55 -0.43 -0.81
C ASP A 128 -16.44 0.81 -0.60
N TYR A 129 -16.07 1.65 0.37
CA TYR A 129 -16.72 2.95 0.59
C TYR A 129 -16.58 3.87 -0.62
N SER A 130 -15.38 3.99 -1.19
CA SER A 130 -15.12 4.84 -2.35
C SER A 130 -15.91 4.40 -3.59
N ILE A 131 -16.08 3.09 -3.78
CA ILE A 131 -16.91 2.54 -4.88
C ILE A 131 -18.38 2.89 -4.67
N THR A 132 -18.87 2.75 -3.43
CA THR A 132 -20.27 3.07 -3.08
C THR A 132 -20.57 4.56 -3.30
N ASP A 133 -19.69 5.44 -2.84
CA ASP A 133 -19.82 6.89 -3.03
C ASP A 133 -19.77 7.27 -4.53
N ALA A 134 -18.84 6.67 -5.28
CA ALA A 134 -18.76 6.86 -6.73
C ALA A 134 -20.06 6.46 -7.44
N LEU A 135 -20.72 5.38 -7.01
CA LEU A 135 -22.02 4.97 -7.56
C LEU A 135 -23.10 6.00 -7.23
N ILE A 136 -23.21 6.46 -5.98
CA ILE A 136 -24.19 7.47 -5.58
C ILE A 136 -24.03 8.72 -6.44
N VAL A 137 -22.80 9.25 -6.51
CA VAL A 137 -22.49 10.45 -7.32
C VAL A 137 -22.79 10.24 -8.80
N ALA A 138 -22.49 9.06 -9.36
CA ALA A 138 -22.78 8.75 -10.75
C ALA A 138 -24.29 8.77 -11.04
N TYR A 139 -25.10 8.15 -10.17
CA TYR A 139 -26.56 8.15 -10.32
C TYR A 139 -27.15 9.54 -10.12
N GLU A 140 -26.67 10.32 -9.14
CA GLU A 140 -27.11 11.71 -8.94
C GLU A 140 -26.77 12.60 -10.12
N ALA A 141 -25.60 12.43 -10.72
CA ALA A 141 -25.20 13.13 -11.93
C ALA A 141 -26.06 12.73 -13.14
N ALA A 142 -26.40 11.44 -13.27
CA ALA A 142 -27.28 10.94 -14.31
C ALA A 142 -28.73 11.47 -14.16
N ALA A 143 -29.24 11.52 -12.93
CA ALA A 143 -30.57 12.05 -12.62
C ALA A 143 -30.75 13.52 -13.03
N LYS A 144 -29.68 14.32 -13.01
CA LYS A 144 -29.69 15.71 -13.51
C LYS A 144 -29.96 15.80 -15.01
N LYS A 145 -29.64 14.76 -15.79
CA LYS A 145 -29.89 14.69 -17.24
C LYS A 145 -31.18 13.96 -17.57
N ASN A 146 -31.48 12.88 -16.84
CA ASN A 146 -32.73 12.14 -16.96
C ASN A 146 -33.36 11.92 -15.57
N PRO A 147 -34.40 12.69 -15.20
CA PRO A 147 -35.05 12.58 -13.89
C PRO A 147 -35.71 11.23 -13.58
N GLU A 148 -35.88 10.36 -14.57
CA GLU A 148 -36.38 8.99 -14.36
C GLU A 148 -35.34 8.08 -13.70
N ILE A 149 -34.04 8.39 -13.86
CA ILE A 149 -32.95 7.66 -13.21
C ILE A 149 -32.95 8.00 -11.73
N LYS A 150 -33.26 7.02 -10.89
CA LYS A 150 -33.31 7.16 -9.43
C LYS A 150 -32.44 6.11 -8.78
N ILE A 151 -31.71 6.53 -7.75
CA ILE A 151 -31.04 5.63 -6.82
C ILE A 151 -31.72 5.75 -5.47
N ALA A 152 -32.04 4.61 -4.87
CA ALA A 152 -32.50 4.55 -3.49
C ALA A 152 -31.30 4.19 -2.62
N TYR A 153 -30.94 5.07 -1.70
CA TYR A 153 -29.93 4.81 -0.68
C TYR A 153 -30.40 5.38 0.66
N SER A 154 -29.89 4.80 1.74
CA SER A 154 -30.15 5.27 3.10
C SER A 154 -28.86 5.25 3.90
N PHE A 155 -28.73 6.20 4.82
CA PHE A 155 -27.60 6.24 5.73
C PHE A 155 -27.68 5.05 6.70
N GLN A 156 -26.69 4.16 6.66
CA GLN A 156 -26.64 2.99 7.54
C GLN A 156 -25.86 3.22 8.83
N GLY A 157 -25.03 4.27 8.88
CA GLY A 157 -24.13 4.56 10.00
C GLY A 157 -22.72 4.95 9.52
N LEU A 158 -21.82 5.13 10.48
CA LEU A 158 -20.40 5.40 10.26
C LEU A 158 -19.60 4.09 10.37
N VAL A 159 -18.80 3.77 9.36
CA VAL A 159 -17.93 2.58 9.38
C VAL A 159 -16.63 2.92 10.11
N VAL A 160 -16.25 2.09 11.07
CA VAL A 160 -14.94 2.17 11.74
C VAL A 160 -13.88 1.64 10.79
N THR A 161 -13.00 2.51 10.29
CA THR A 161 -11.94 2.10 9.34
C THR A 161 -10.62 1.75 10.02
N ALA A 162 -10.40 2.25 11.22
CA ALA A 162 -9.21 1.99 12.02
C ALA A 162 -9.50 2.24 13.51
N VAL A 163 -8.77 1.54 14.37
CA VAL A 163 -8.86 1.69 15.83
C VAL A 163 -7.44 1.88 16.35
N ALA A 164 -7.23 2.85 17.23
CA ALA A 164 -5.92 3.06 17.85
C ALA A 164 -5.58 1.88 18.77
N LYS A 165 -4.30 1.45 18.79
CA LYS A 165 -3.84 0.30 19.59
C LYS A 165 -4.19 0.38 21.09
N ASN A 166 -4.31 1.59 21.63
CA ASN A 166 -4.61 1.82 23.04
C ASN A 166 -6.06 2.26 23.26
N SER A 167 -6.96 2.02 22.31
CA SER A 167 -8.37 2.37 22.45
C SER A 167 -9.07 1.44 23.44
N GLU A 168 -9.82 2.01 24.38
CA GLU A 168 -10.70 1.28 25.31
C GLU A 168 -12.13 1.14 24.75
N SER A 169 -12.37 1.57 23.51
CA SER A 169 -13.72 1.61 22.91
C SER A 169 -14.34 0.23 22.66
N GLY A 170 -13.54 -0.84 22.62
CA GLY A 170 -13.99 -2.18 22.23
C GLY A 170 -14.44 -2.31 20.77
N LEU A 171 -14.26 -1.25 19.96
CA LEU A 171 -14.59 -1.24 18.54
C LEU A 171 -13.54 -2.01 17.73
N LEU A 172 -13.99 -2.58 16.61
CA LEU A 172 -13.14 -3.24 15.62
C LEU A 172 -13.29 -2.57 14.25
N PRO A 173 -12.25 -2.60 13.39
CA PRO A 173 -12.39 -2.20 12.00
C PRO A 173 -13.50 -2.99 11.31
N GLY A 174 -14.41 -2.28 10.63
CA GLY A 174 -15.61 -2.83 9.98
C GLY A 174 -16.90 -2.66 10.79
N ASP A 175 -16.81 -2.31 12.08
CA ASP A 175 -18.00 -2.01 12.88
C ASP A 175 -18.77 -0.81 12.32
N ILE A 176 -20.10 -0.86 12.41
CA ILE A 176 -20.98 0.23 11.97
C ILE A 176 -21.57 0.92 13.19
N ILE A 177 -21.15 2.16 13.41
CA ILE A 177 -21.70 3.04 14.44
C ILE A 177 -23.01 3.61 13.91
N LYS A 178 -24.12 3.14 14.49
CA LYS A 178 -25.47 3.57 14.10
C LYS A 178 -26.00 4.73 14.92
N ARG A 179 -25.51 4.89 16.16
CA ARG A 179 -25.91 5.93 17.10
C ARG A 179 -24.75 6.36 17.99
N ILE A 180 -24.70 7.63 18.34
CA ILE A 180 -23.77 8.19 19.32
C ILE A 180 -24.63 8.89 20.38
N ASP A 181 -24.44 8.55 21.65
CA ASP A 181 -25.22 9.08 22.78
C ASP A 181 -26.75 8.93 22.61
N GLY A 182 -27.18 7.88 21.90
CA GLY A 182 -28.59 7.59 21.63
C GLY A 182 -29.20 8.35 20.44
N GLN A 183 -28.41 9.19 19.74
CA GLN A 183 -28.80 9.90 18.52
C GLN A 183 -28.28 9.21 17.27
#